data_AF-A0A532AM53-F1
#
_entry.id   AF-A0A532AM53-F1
#
_cell.length_a   1.000
_cell.length_b   1.000
_cell.length_c   1.000
_cell.angle_alpha   90.00
_cell.angle_beta   90.00
_cell.angle_gamma   90.00
#
_symmetry.space_group_name_H-M   'P 1'
#
loop_
_entity.id
_entity.type
_entity.pdbx_description
1 polymer ?
#
loop_
_entity_poly.entity_id
_entity_poly.type
_entity_poly.pdbx_seq_one_letter_code
_entity_poly.pdbx_strand_id
1 'polypeptide(L)' 'VVSFGNSLHDPDGYYLVRAYDSLDHLNSSQQVFYESDAWRNGPRTDIVERISTSLKSVLELNHEAVEALRRSAS' A
#
# COMPACT_ATOMS: atom_id res chain seq x y z
N VAL A 1 6.34 0.52 5.46
CA VAL A 1 5.11 -0.30 5.25
C VAL A 1 4.53 -0.61 6.63
N VAL A 2 3.21 -0.73 6.76
CA VAL A 2 2.54 -1.12 8.02
C VAL A 2 2.17 -2.60 8.00
N SER A 3 1.48 -3.05 6.94
CA SER A 3 1.10 -4.46 6.76
C SER A 3 0.77 -4.74 5.29
N PHE A 4 0.85 -6.00 4.88
CA PHE A 4 0.37 -6.49 3.59
C PHE A 4 0.01 -7.96 3.70
N GLY A 5 -0.89 -8.44 2.83
CA GLY A 5 -1.26 -9.85 2.79
C GLY A 5 -2.56 -10.09 2.04
N ASN A 6 -3.09 -11.31 2.19
CA ASN A 6 -4.39 -11.69 1.68
C ASN A 6 -5.50 -11.12 2.56
N SER A 7 -6.63 -10.79 1.94
CA SER A 7 -7.85 -10.47 2.65
C SER A 7 -8.32 -11.69 3.45
N LEU A 8 -8.86 -11.45 4.65
CA LEU A 8 -9.41 -12.51 5.49
C LEU A 8 -10.74 -13.05 4.97
N HIS A 9 -11.48 -12.25 4.20
CA HIS A 9 -12.83 -12.57 3.73
C HIS A 9 -12.91 -12.85 2.23
N ASP A 10 -11.83 -12.58 1.49
CA ASP A 10 -11.74 -12.81 0.05
C ASP A 10 -10.37 -13.44 -0.28
N PRO A 11 -10.32 -14.72 -0.67
CA PRO A 11 -9.05 -15.41 -0.94
C PRO A 11 -8.27 -14.83 -2.13
N ASP A 12 -8.95 -14.19 -3.09
CA ASP A 12 -8.32 -13.49 -4.22
C ASP A 12 -8.08 -11.99 -3.93
N GLY A 13 -8.53 -11.52 -2.76
CA GLY A 13 -8.30 -10.17 -2.29
C GLY A 13 -6.92 -10.03 -1.65
N TYR A 14 -6.24 -8.92 -1.95
CA TYR A 14 -4.95 -8.55 -1.34
C TYR A 14 -5.03 -7.12 -0.80
N TYR A 15 -4.25 -6.84 0.25
CA TYR A 15 -4.17 -5.52 0.84
C TYR A 15 -2.71 -5.09 1.05
N LEU A 16 -2.50 -3.77 1.01
CA LEU A 16 -1.25 -3.10 1.35
C LEU A 16 -1.56 -1.84 2.15
N VAL A 17 -1.09 -1.80 3.40
CA VAL A 17 -1.20 -0.63 4.29
C VAL A 17 0.17 0.03 4.41
N ARG A 18 0.21 1.34 4.14
CA ARG A 18 1.41 2.18 4.27
C ARG A 18 1.06 3.40 5.10
N ALA A 19 2.00 3.82 5.94
CA ALA A 19 1.91 5.06 6.69
C ALA A 19 2.83 6.10 6.04
N TYR A 20 2.39 7.35 6.03
CA TYR A 20 3.12 8.52 5.56
C TYR A 20 2.92 9.64 6.58
N ASP A 21 3.89 10.55 6.67
CA ASP A 21 3.86 11.61 7.67
C ASP A 21 2.88 12.74 7.30
N SER A 22 2.55 12.86 6.02
CA SER A 22 1.60 13.85 5.49
C SER A 22 1.08 13.44 4.11
N LEU A 23 0.09 14.16 3.59
CA LEU A 23 -0.39 13.98 2.21
C LEU A 23 0.70 14.29 1.17
N ASP A 24 1.55 15.29 1.43
CA ASP A 24 2.67 15.61 0.55
C ASP A 24 3.72 14.49 0.52
N HIS A 25 4.02 13.91 1.69
CA HIS A 25 4.90 12.74 1.78
C HIS A 25 4.29 11.53 1.05
N LEU A 26 2.98 11.31 1.16
CA LEU A 26 2.26 10.27 0.41
C LEU A 26 2.38 10.45 -1.11
N ASN A 27 2.15 11.67 -1.60
CA ASN A 27 2.14 11.96 -3.03
C ASN A 27 3.54 11.84 -3.63
N SER A 28 4.53 12.50 -3.02
CA SER A 28 5.93 12.44 -3.46
C SER A 28 6.50 11.02 -3.43
N SER A 29 6.28 10.28 -2.34
CA SER A 29 6.78 8.89 -2.22
C SER A 29 6.20 7.96 -3.28
N GLN A 30 4.89 8.06 -3.52
CA GLN A 30 4.24 7.21 -4.51
C GLN A 30 4.60 7.60 -5.93
N GLN A 31 4.74 8.89 -6.21
CA GLN A 31 5.19 9.36 -7.51
C GLN A 31 6.59 8.80 -7.82
N VAL A 32 7.55 9.00 -6.91
CA VAL A 32 8.92 8.48 -7.06
C VAL A 32 8.92 6.96 -7.28
N PHE A 33 8.13 6.21 -6.50
CA PHE A 33 8.07 4.76 -6.63
C PHE A 33 7.48 4.31 -7.98
N TYR A 34 6.32 4.85 -8.36
CA TYR A 34 5.63 4.42 -9.59
C TYR A 34 6.25 4.96 -10.87
N GLU A 35 7.05 6.02 -10.80
CA GLU A 35 7.86 6.53 -11.93
C GLU A 35 9.21 5.83 -12.04
N SER A 36 9.64 5.06 -11.05
CA SER A 36 10.93 4.35 -11.07
C SER A 36 11.01 3.31 -12.20
N ASP A 37 12.21 3.13 -12.77
CA ASP A 37 12.46 2.07 -13.75
C ASP A 37 12.29 0.67 -13.13
N ALA A 38 12.65 0.52 -11.85
CA ALA A 38 12.48 -0.74 -11.12
C ALA A 38 11.01 -1.19 -11.06
N TRP A 39 10.06 -0.24 -10.96
CA TRP A 39 8.64 -0.55 -11.07
C TRP A 39 8.21 -0.70 -12.52
N ARG A 40 8.45 0.31 -13.36
CA ARG A 40 7.94 0.36 -14.75
C ARG A 40 8.43 -0.80 -15.61
N ASN A 41 9.69 -1.17 -15.48
CA ASN A 41 10.32 -2.26 -16.24
C ASN A 41 10.44 -3.55 -15.43
N GLY A 42 10.01 -3.53 -14.16
CA GLY A 42 9.94 -4.71 -13.30
C GLY A 42 8.52 -5.29 -13.29
N PRO A 43 7.94 -5.56 -12.11
CA PRO A 43 6.75 -6.40 -11.99
C PRO A 43 5.44 -5.68 -12.35
N ARG A 44 5.48 -4.42 -12.78
CA ARG A 44 4.26 -3.60 -12.96
C ARG A 44 3.24 -4.28 -13.85
N THR A 45 3.64 -4.77 -15.03
CA THR A 45 2.72 -5.36 -16.00
C THR A 45 2.05 -6.61 -15.41
N ASP A 46 2.86 -7.55 -14.93
CA ASP A 46 2.37 -8.82 -14.36
C ASP A 46 1.42 -8.61 -13.17
N ILE A 47 1.65 -7.56 -12.36
CA ILE A 47 0.79 -7.22 -11.22
C ILE A 47 -0.51 -6.56 -11.70
N VAL A 48 -0.41 -5.51 -12.52
CA VAL A 48 -1.58 -4.71 -12.94
C VAL A 48 -2.55 -5.53 -13.78
N GLU A 49 -2.05 -6.42 -14.64
CA GLU A 49 -2.89 -7.30 -15.47
C GLU A 49 -3.70 -8.33 -14.65
N ARG A 50 -3.25 -8.66 -13.44
CA ARG A 50 -3.96 -9.59 -12.54
C ARG A 50 -5.01 -8.90 -11.67
N ILE A 51 -5.02 -7.58 -11.61
CA ILE A 51 -5.95 -6.82 -10.77
C ILE A 51 -7.22 -6.54 -11.56
N SER A 52 -8.31 -7.21 -11.20
CA SER A 52 -9.64 -6.95 -11.77
C SER A 52 -10.28 -5.68 -11.20
N THR A 53 -10.08 -5.41 -9.91
CA THR A 53 -10.60 -4.23 -9.21
C THR A 53 -9.63 -3.82 -8.11
N SER A 54 -9.46 -2.51 -7.91
CA SER A 54 -8.66 -1.97 -6.81
C SER A 54 -9.40 -0.83 -6.11
N LEU A 55 -9.20 -0.74 -4.79
CA LEU A 55 -9.69 0.35 -3.96
C LEU A 55 -8.51 1.00 -3.22
N LYS A 56 -8.52 2.32 -3.17
CA LYS A 56 -7.57 3.12 -2.38
C LYS A 56 -8.37 3.99 -1.41
N SER A 57 -7.98 3.97 -0.14
CA SER A 57 -8.50 4.87 0.90
C SER A 57 -7.34 5.49 1.67
N VAL A 58 -7.55 6.69 2.20
CA VAL A 58 -6.58 7.43 3.02
C VAL A 58 -7.28 7.81 4.33
N LEU A 59 -6.60 7.58 5.46
CA LEU A 59 -7.10 7.85 6.80
C LEU A 59 -6.08 8.71 7.55
N GLU A 60 -6.54 9.75 8.24
CA GLU A 60 -5.72 10.50 9.18
C GLU A 60 -5.73 9.78 10.53
N LEU A 61 -4.54 9.38 11.00
CA LEU A 61 -4.35 8.67 12.25
C LEU A 61 -3.20 9.32 13.01
N ASN A 62 -3.29 9.35 14.34
CA ASN A 62 -2.15 9.75 15.16
C ASN A 62 -1.05 8.68 15.13
N HIS A 63 0.15 9.06 15.56
CA HIS A 63 1.31 8.17 15.54
C HIS A 63 1.09 6.88 16.35
N GLU A 64 0.47 6.99 17.53
CA GLU A 64 0.20 5.85 18.41
C GLU A 64 -0.69 4.79 17.74
N ALA A 65 -1.75 5.21 17.05
CA ALA A 65 -2.64 4.32 16.32
C ALA A 65 -1.91 3.62 15.17
N VAL A 66 -1.03 4.32 14.45
CA VAL A 66 -0.20 3.70 13.40
C VAL A 66 0.75 2.66 13.99
N GLU A 67 1.41 2.95 15.12
CA GLU A 67 2.28 1.97 15.79
C GLU A 67 1.49 0.77 16.33
N ALA A 68 0.26 0.97 16.81
CA ALA A 68 -0.62 -0.12 17.20
C ALA A 68 -0.94 -1.04 16.01
N LEU A 69 -1.24 -0.48 14.83
CA LEU A 69 -1.49 -1.26 13.62
C LEU A 69 -0.27 -2.09 13.20
N ARG A 70 0.95 -1.55 13.34
CA ARG A 70 2.18 -2.32 13.03
C ARG A 70 2.35 -3.53 13.94
N ARG A 71 2.03 -3.39 15.23
CA ARG A 71 2.13 -4.49 16.21
C ARG A 71 1.09 -5.58 15.97
N SER A 72 -0.13 -5.21 15.60
CA SER A 72 -1.22 -6.18 15.36
C SER A 72 -1.08 -6.95 14.04
N ALA A 73 -0.22 -6.49 13.14
CA ALA A 73 0.04 -7.12 11.84
C ALA A 73 1.16 -8.19 11.88
N SER A 74 1.80 -8.38 13.03
CA SER A 74 2.90 -9.34 13.24
C SER A 74 2.41 -10.69 13.75
#